data_AF-A0A4V1ZBV9-F1
#
_entry.id   AF-A0A4V1ZBV9-F1
#
_cell.length_a   1.000
_cell.length_b   1.000
_cell.length_c   1.000
_cell.angle_alpha   90.00
_cell.angle_beta   90.00
_cell.angle_gamma   90.00
#
_symmetry.space_group_name_H-M   'P 1'
#
loop_
_entity.id
_entity.type
_entity.pdbx_description
1 polymer ?
#
loop_
_entity_poly.entity_id
_entity_poly.type
_entity_poly.pdbx_seq_one_letter_code
_entity_poly.pdbx_strand_id
1 'polypeptide(L)'
;MLSPFDHYFLQHAEPTQSCLQYLRGHILKLDSNITEAWKYGMPFFCYNGKMMCYLWVHKKLRQPYLGIVTGNLVIHPDLIIEKRAKMKILLLDPSQDLPMGKIDNILNQMLDVYRH
;
A
#
# COMPACT_ATOMS: atom_id res chain seq x y z
N MET A 1 -20.23 14.17 -2.95
CA MET A 1 -20.29 12.74 -3.30
C MET A 1 -18.93 12.15 -2.97
N LEU A 2 -18.84 11.09 -2.18
CA LEU A 2 -17.55 10.48 -1.82
C LEU A 2 -16.92 9.83 -3.05
N SER A 3 -15.61 9.94 -3.22
CA SER A 3 -14.91 9.25 -4.32
C SER A 3 -14.94 7.73 -4.09
N PRO A 4 -14.75 6.89 -5.13
CA PRO A 4 -14.63 5.44 -4.96
C PRO A 4 -13.52 5.04 -3.96
N PHE A 5 -12.45 5.84 -3.88
CA PHE A 5 -11.39 5.66 -2.89
C PHE A 5 -11.91 5.90 -1.48
N ASP A 6 -12.57 7.03 -1.25
CA ASP A 6 -13.11 7.36 0.08
C ASP A 6 -14.10 6.30 0.54
N HIS A 7 -14.97 5.82 -0.36
CA HIS A 7 -15.88 4.73 -0.04
C HIS A 7 -15.13 3.46 0.36
N TYR A 8 -14.08 3.10 -0.37
CA TYR A 8 -13.26 1.94 -0.03
C TYR A 8 -12.61 2.07 1.36
N PHE A 9 -12.00 3.20 1.66
CA PHE A 9 -11.28 3.39 2.92
C PHE A 9 -12.23 3.52 4.12
N LEU A 10 -13.40 4.13 3.94
CA LEU A 10 -14.38 4.40 5.01
C LEU A 10 -15.32 3.22 5.32
N GLN A 11 -15.43 2.21 4.45
CA GLN A 11 -16.32 1.07 4.69
C GLN A 11 -15.80 0.07 5.73
N HIS A 12 -14.54 0.19 6.14
CA HIS A 12 -13.91 -0.75 7.06
C HIS A 12 -14.22 -0.39 8.51
N ALA A 13 -14.27 -1.39 9.41
CA ALA A 13 -14.38 -1.13 10.84
C ALA A 13 -13.02 -0.72 11.42
N GLU A 14 -13.04 0.00 12.54
CA GLU A 14 -11.82 0.24 13.31
C GLU A 14 -11.27 -1.07 13.92
N PRO A 15 -9.94 -1.23 14.01
CA PRO A 15 -8.89 -0.25 13.71
C PRO A 15 -8.39 -0.26 12.24
N THR A 16 -9.03 -1.05 11.36
CA THR A 16 -8.56 -1.20 9.97
C THR A 16 -8.76 0.08 9.15
N GLN A 17 -9.86 0.79 9.37
CA GLN A 17 -10.16 2.04 8.70
C GLN A 17 -9.07 3.09 8.94
N SER A 18 -8.77 3.40 10.19
CA SER A 18 -7.73 4.38 10.54
C SER A 18 -6.35 3.98 10.03
N CYS A 19 -5.99 2.69 10.14
CA CYS A 19 -4.74 2.15 9.58
C CYS A 19 -4.62 2.40 8.07
N LEU A 20 -5.64 2.04 7.28
CA LEU A 20 -5.61 2.25 5.84
C LEU A 20 -5.59 3.74 5.45
N GLN A 21 -6.35 4.59 6.15
CA GLN A 21 -6.34 6.03 5.89
C GLN A 21 -4.99 6.67 6.19
N TYR A 22 -4.33 6.26 7.28
CA TYR A 22 -2.98 6.70 7.59
C TYR A 22 -2.01 6.31 6.49
N LEU A 23 -2.01 5.04 6.06
CA LEU A 23 -1.13 4.56 5.00
C LEU A 23 -1.38 5.28 3.67
N ARG A 24 -2.64 5.51 3.30
CA ARG A 24 -3.02 6.30 2.10
C ARG A 24 -2.40 7.69 2.16
N GLY A 25 -2.59 8.41 3.26
CA GLY A 25 -2.05 9.76 3.44
C GLY A 25 -0.53 9.78 3.47
N HIS A 26 0.09 8.77 4.07
CA HIS A 26 1.54 8.64 4.13
C HIS A 26 2.16 8.42 2.75
N ILE A 27 1.61 7.50 1.95
CA ILE A 27 2.06 7.22 0.58
C ILE A 27 1.97 8.47 -0.30
N LEU A 28 0.86 9.20 -0.25
CA LEU A 28 0.64 10.41 -1.06
C LEU A 28 1.56 11.57 -0.68
N LYS A 29 2.11 11.58 0.55
CA LYS A 29 3.05 12.61 1.01
C LYS A 29 4.50 12.35 0.60
N LEU A 30 4.83 11.15 0.12
CA LEU A 30 6.22 10.79 -0.23
C LEU A 30 6.74 11.59 -1.44
N ASP A 31 5.88 11.87 -2.41
CA ASP A 31 6.25 12.54 -3.66
C ASP A 31 5.00 13.09 -4.37
N SER A 32 5.07 14.30 -4.92
CA SER A 32 3.94 14.95 -5.61
C SER A 32 3.53 14.26 -6.91
N ASN A 33 4.38 13.39 -7.47
CA ASN A 33 4.08 12.62 -8.67
C ASN A 33 3.24 11.37 -8.40
N ILE A 34 2.97 11.06 -7.13
CA ILE A 34 2.14 9.92 -6.73
C ILE A 34 0.67 10.35 -6.79
N THR A 35 -0.11 9.59 -7.55
CA THR A 35 -1.55 9.82 -7.71
C THR A 35 -2.33 8.54 -7.42
N GLU A 36 -3.58 8.71 -6.99
CA GLU A 36 -4.49 7.59 -6.76
C GLU A 36 -5.14 7.15 -8.07
N ALA A 37 -5.29 5.83 -8.27
CA ALA A 37 -5.95 5.25 -9.42
C ALA A 37 -6.78 4.04 -9.02
N TRP A 38 -8.02 3.95 -9.50
CA TRP A 38 -8.85 2.78 -9.28
C TRP A 38 -8.57 1.76 -10.37
N LYS A 39 -7.90 0.65 -10.02
CA LYS A 39 -7.49 -0.38 -10.99
C LYS A 39 -7.81 -1.75 -10.44
N TYR A 40 -8.38 -2.61 -11.29
CA TYR A 40 -8.74 -3.99 -10.93
C TYR A 40 -9.63 -4.10 -9.68
N GLY A 41 -10.46 -3.08 -9.43
CA GLY A 41 -11.33 -3.02 -8.25
C GLY A 41 -10.63 -2.65 -6.93
N MET A 42 -9.41 -2.11 -6.99
CA MET A 42 -8.58 -1.79 -5.83
C MET A 42 -7.99 -0.37 -5.93
N PRO A 43 -7.68 0.29 -4.78
CA PRO A 43 -7.01 1.58 -4.75
C PRO A 43 -5.51 1.41 -4.99
N PHE A 44 -5.06 1.74 -6.19
CA PHE A 44 -3.65 1.81 -6.53
C PHE A 44 -3.09 3.22 -6.33
N PHE A 45 -1.80 3.27 -6.04
CA PHE A 45 -0.98 4.48 -6.05
C PHE A 45 0.00 4.36 -7.21
N CYS A 46 -0.02 5.34 -8.09
CA CYS A 46 0.76 5.35 -9.32
C CYS A 46 1.75 6.51 -9.30
N TYR A 47 3.01 6.24 -9.63
CA TYR A 47 4.02 7.27 -9.86
C TYR A 47 4.06 7.61 -11.35
N ASN A 48 3.75 8.85 -11.73
CA ASN A 48 3.66 9.26 -13.14
C ASN A 48 2.83 8.30 -14.00
N GLY A 49 1.70 7.83 -13.46
CA GLY A 49 0.78 6.89 -14.12
C GLY A 49 1.21 5.41 -14.11
N LYS A 50 2.45 5.08 -13.69
CA LYS A 50 2.94 3.71 -13.54
C LYS A 50 2.52 3.16 -12.17
N MET A 51 1.96 1.93 -12.15
CA MET A 51 1.52 1.30 -10.89
C MET A 51 2.72 1.04 -9.98
N MET A 52 2.64 1.53 -8.74
CA MET A 52 3.72 1.46 -7.75
C MET A 52 3.33 0.55 -6.58
N CYS A 53 2.24 0.88 -5.90
CA CYS A 53 1.70 0.08 -4.82
C CYS A 53 0.18 0.16 -4.76
N TYR A 54 -0.42 -0.61 -3.86
CA TYR A 54 -1.84 -0.56 -3.55
C TYR A 54 -2.07 -0.95 -2.09
N LEU A 55 -3.20 -0.52 -1.53
CA LEU A 55 -3.63 -0.92 -0.20
C LEU A 55 -4.82 -1.85 -0.32
N TRP A 56 -4.83 -2.93 0.46
CA TRP A 56 -5.94 -3.86 0.47
C TRP A 56 -6.10 -4.55 1.82
N VAL A 57 -7.19 -5.31 1.99
CA VAL A 57 -7.41 -6.16 3.17
C VAL A 57 -7.39 -7.61 2.76
N HIS A 58 -6.51 -8.39 3.38
CA HIS A 58 -6.36 -9.81 3.09
C HIS A 58 -7.62 -10.57 3.54
N LYS A 59 -8.30 -11.26 2.62
CA LYS A 59 -9.63 -11.86 2.88
C LYS A 59 -9.67 -12.88 4.03
N LYS A 60 -8.62 -13.71 4.17
CA LYS A 60 -8.56 -14.76 5.23
C LYS A 60 -8.11 -14.19 6.57
N LEU A 61 -6.95 -13.53 6.57
CA LEU A 61 -6.34 -12.93 7.76
C LEU A 61 -7.08 -11.69 8.29
N ARG A 62 -7.92 -11.06 7.47
CA ARG A 62 -8.60 -9.77 7.76
C ARG A 62 -7.65 -8.64 8.16
N GLN A 63 -6.41 -8.72 7.70
CA GLN A 63 -5.37 -7.72 7.95
C GLN A 63 -5.20 -6.82 6.73
N PRO A 64 -5.04 -5.50 6.90
CA PRO A 64 -4.60 -4.62 5.84
C PRO A 64 -3.18 -5.00 5.39
N TYR A 65 -2.88 -4.73 4.13
CA TYR A 65 -1.54 -4.91 3.61
C TYR A 65 -1.19 -3.85 2.55
N LEU A 66 0.11 -3.57 2.48
CA LEU A 66 0.72 -2.80 1.41
C LEU A 66 1.23 -3.76 0.34
N GLY A 67 0.63 -3.71 -0.85
CA GLY A 67 1.06 -4.48 -2.00
C GLY A 67 2.03 -3.67 -2.87
N ILE A 68 3.17 -4.26 -3.20
CA ILE A 68 4.26 -3.64 -3.97
C ILE A 68 4.32 -4.29 -5.34
N VAL A 69 4.16 -3.49 -6.40
CA VAL A 69 4.05 -4.00 -7.79
C VAL A 69 5.39 -4.55 -8.29
N THR A 70 6.48 -3.85 -7.98
CA THR A 70 7.88 -4.21 -8.28
C THR A 70 8.57 -4.83 -7.06
N GLY A 71 7.86 -5.67 -6.30
CA GLY A 71 8.36 -6.28 -5.08
C GLY A 71 9.64 -7.12 -5.26
N ASN A 72 9.95 -7.58 -6.47
CA ASN A 72 11.24 -8.22 -6.77
C ASN A 72 12.44 -7.27 -6.69
N LEU A 73 12.23 -5.95 -6.84
CA LEU A 73 13.25 -4.91 -6.72
C LEU A 73 13.33 -4.33 -5.29
N VAL A 74 12.42 -4.71 -4.41
CA VAL A 74 12.41 -4.29 -3.00
C VAL A 74 12.83 -5.48 -2.13
N ILE A 75 13.91 -5.30 -1.36
CA ILE A 75 14.50 -6.34 -0.53
C ILE A 75 14.24 -6.01 0.93
N HIS A 76 13.32 -6.77 1.52
CA HIS A 76 13.01 -6.68 2.95
C HIS A 76 12.54 -8.05 3.45
N PRO A 77 13.02 -8.54 4.62
CA PRO A 77 12.71 -9.88 5.12
C PRO A 77 11.22 -10.10 5.40
N ASP A 78 10.50 -9.06 5.79
CA ASP A 78 9.07 -9.14 6.11
C ASP A 78 8.13 -9.07 4.89
N LEU A 79 8.69 -8.95 3.68
CA LEU A 79 7.90 -8.95 2.46
C LEU A 79 7.60 -10.38 1.99
N ILE A 80 6.32 -10.69 1.89
CA ILE A 80 5.82 -12.00 1.48
C ILE A 80 5.58 -11.98 -0.03
N ILE A 81 6.12 -12.97 -0.74
CA ILE A 81 5.88 -13.15 -2.17
C ILE A 81 4.46 -13.69 -2.37
N GLU A 82 3.66 -12.98 -3.16
CA GLU A 82 2.33 -13.42 -3.55
C GLU A 82 2.38 -14.36 -4.77
N LYS A 83 1.24 -14.93 -5.15
CA LYS A 83 1.13 -15.85 -6.31
C LYS A 83 1.70 -15.29 -7.63
N ARG A 84 1.81 -13.96 -7.74
CA ARG A 84 2.48 -13.29 -8.86
C ARG A 84 3.92 -13.01 -8.46
N ALA A 85 4.88 -13.68 -9.09
CA ALA A 85 6.29 -13.69 -8.72
C ALA A 85 6.97 -12.31 -8.55
N LYS A 86 6.44 -11.25 -9.18
CA LYS A 86 7.00 -9.89 -9.08
C LYS A 86 6.42 -9.07 -7.93
N MET A 87 5.26 -9.46 -7.40
CA MET A 87 4.56 -8.70 -6.35
C MET A 87 4.91 -9.26 -4.98
N LYS A 88 5.13 -8.36 -4.04
CA LYS A 88 5.26 -8.70 -2.62
C LYS A 88 4.27 -7.89 -1.80
N ILE A 89 3.89 -8.42 -0.64
CA ILE A 89 3.02 -7.73 0.30
C ILE A 89 3.70 -7.59 1.66
N LEU A 90 3.41 -6.47 2.33
CA LEU A 90 3.65 -6.29 3.76
C LEU A 90 2.30 -6.37 4.47
N LEU A 91 2.06 -7.46 5.21
CA LEU A 91 0.90 -7.57 6.11
C LEU A 91 1.11 -6.67 7.33
N LEU A 92 0.05 -5.98 7.75
CA LEU A 92 0.06 -5.07 8.88
C LEU A 92 -1.03 -5.48 9.87
N ASP A 93 -0.68 -5.52 11.15
CA ASP A 93 -1.66 -5.69 12.22
C ASP A 93 -2.21 -4.30 12.59
N PRO A 94 -3.51 -4.04 12.36
CA PRO A 94 -4.08 -2.73 12.63
C PRO A 94 -4.33 -2.51 14.13
N SER A 95 -4.19 -3.54 14.98
CA SER A 95 -4.35 -3.44 16.43
C SER A 95 -3.06 -3.04 17.17
N GLN A 96 -1.95 -2.94 16.46
CA GLN A 96 -0.63 -2.62 16.99
C GLN A 96 -0.12 -1.29 16.41
N ASP A 97 0.88 -0.71 17.06
CA ASP A 97 1.60 0.42 16.49
C ASP A 97 2.20 0.04 15.13
N LEU A 98 1.99 0.92 14.15
CA LEU A 98 2.52 0.70 12.81
C LEU A 98 4.05 0.71 12.86
N PRO A 99 4.74 -0.28 12.27
CA PRO A 99 6.20 -0.34 12.27
C PRO A 99 6.76 0.67 11.26
N MET A 100 6.72 1.96 11.60
CA MET A 100 7.01 3.04 10.65
C MET A 100 8.40 2.97 10.03
N GLY A 101 9.44 2.64 10.81
CA GLY A 101 10.79 2.46 10.25
C GLY A 101 10.86 1.40 9.14
N LYS A 102 10.04 0.35 9.25
CA LYS A 102 9.92 -0.70 8.21
C LYS A 102 9.13 -0.19 7.01
N ILE A 103 8.00 0.45 7.25
CA ILE A 103 7.14 1.03 6.21
C ILE A 103 7.92 2.04 5.38
N ASP A 104 8.63 2.96 6.04
CA ASP A 104 9.43 4.00 5.39
C ASP A 104 10.59 3.41 4.58
N ASN A 105 11.28 2.40 5.13
CA ASN A 105 12.35 1.72 4.41
C ASN A 105 11.84 1.08 3.10
N ILE A 106 10.71 0.38 3.18
CA ILE A 106 10.09 -0.28 2.01
C ILE A 106 9.60 0.76 1.00
N LEU A 107 8.93 1.82 1.46
CA LEU A 107 8.38 2.86 0.61
C LEU A 107 9.48 3.64 -0.12
N ASN A 108 10.59 3.95 0.56
CA ASN A 108 11.73 4.62 -0.06
C ASN A 108 12.40 3.73 -1.11
N GLN A 109 12.70 2.46 -0.80
CA GLN A 109 13.26 1.51 -1.77
C GLN A 109 12.36 1.38 -3.01
N MET A 110 11.04 1.29 -2.77
CA MET A 110 10.06 1.22 -3.85
C MET A 110 10.07 2.49 -4.70
N LEU A 111 10.11 3.67 -4.08
CA LEU A 111 10.06 4.96 -4.77
C LEU A 111 11.32 5.23 -5.61
N ASP A 112 12.49 4.81 -5.12
CA ASP A 112 13.75 4.94 -5.86
C ASP A 112 13.69 4.24 -7.22
N VAL A 113 12.99 3.10 -7.33
CA VAL A 113 12.76 2.40 -8.61
C VAL A 113 12.08 3.28 -9.67
N TYR A 114 11.29 4.29 -9.27
CA TYR A 114 10.54 5.15 -10.18
C TYR A 114 11.17 6.53 -10.40
N ARG A 115 12.13 6.94 -9.57
CA ARG A 115 12.83 8.23 -9.68
C ARG A 115 13.96 8.22 -10.71
N HIS A 116 14.26 7.07 -11.30
CA HIS A 116 15.28 6.88 -12.33
C HIS A 116 14.73 7.02 -13.76
#